data_AF-A2E4G7-F1
#
_entry.id   AF-A2E4G7-F1
#
_cell.length_a   1.000
_cell.length_b   1.000
_cell.length_c   1.000
_cell.angle_alpha   90.00
_cell.angle_beta   90.00
_cell.angle_gamma   90.00
#
_symmetry.space_group_name_H-M   'P 1'
#
loop_
_entity.id
_entity.type
_entity.pdbx_description
1 polymer ?
#
loop_
_entity_poly.entity_id
_entity_poly.type
_entity_poly.pdbx_seq_one_letter_code
_entity_poly.pdbx_strand_id
1 'polypeptide(L)'
;MHLNYVYGIGYFHRLHPKSKFSVEEDVKLKKIVEELGSTNWNLVANKMQTRNARQCRDRWENYLSPTLNRDPFTLEEDLIILQKYNEFGAKWVNISKFLVNRTDISVKSRWMMLKRRNITAESVQEAIEKEAAGQEKALEEEHRDRQENIDEVITRLFEMSEMEESTFWENLLSESTIPFEM
;
A
#
# COMPACT_ATOMS: atom_id res chain seq x y z
N MET A 1 -0.29 -43.56 60.76
CA MET A 1 -1.53 -43.05 60.11
C MET A 1 -1.30 -41.63 59.66
N HIS A 2 -1.07 -41.39 58.37
CA HIS A 2 -1.31 -40.10 57.74
C HIS A 2 -2.07 -40.42 56.45
N LEU A 3 -3.33 -39.98 56.44
CA LEU A 3 -4.34 -40.31 55.45
C LEU A 3 -4.06 -39.56 54.14
N ASN A 4 -3.93 -40.31 53.05
CA ASN A 4 -3.97 -39.78 51.69
C ASN A 4 -5.38 -39.24 51.39
N TYR A 5 -5.49 -37.95 51.13
CA TYR A 5 -6.70 -37.34 50.57
C TYR A 5 -6.54 -37.18 49.06
N VAL A 6 -7.45 -37.81 48.33
CA VAL A 6 -7.60 -37.74 46.88
C VAL A 6 -8.56 -36.60 46.54
N TYR A 7 -8.08 -35.62 45.77
CA TYR A 7 -8.83 -34.76 44.83
C TYR A 7 -7.83 -34.54 43.67
N GLY A 8 -7.99 -34.99 42.43
CA GLY A 8 -9.20 -35.10 41.62
C GLY A 8 -9.44 -33.79 40.86
N ILE A 9 -8.61 -33.44 39.87
CA ILE A 9 -8.92 -33.18 38.43
C ILE A 9 -7.60 -32.88 37.71
N GLY A 10 -7.19 -33.78 36.81
CA GLY A 10 -5.98 -33.61 35.99
C GLY A 10 -6.19 -32.53 34.94
N TYR A 11 -5.76 -31.30 35.21
CA TYR A 11 -5.46 -30.35 34.15
C TYR A 11 -4.22 -30.86 33.42
N PHE A 12 -4.41 -31.69 32.40
CA PHE A 12 -3.43 -31.83 31.34
C PHE A 12 -3.22 -30.44 30.76
N HIS A 13 -2.24 -29.69 31.29
CA HIS A 13 -1.74 -28.51 30.62
C HIS A 13 -1.16 -29.02 29.30
N ARG A 14 -1.95 -28.95 28.23
CA ARG A 14 -1.46 -29.09 26.87
C ARG A 14 -0.34 -28.05 26.73
N LEU A 15 0.90 -28.51 26.79
CA LEU A 15 2.07 -27.67 26.63
C LEU A 15 2.10 -27.25 25.17
N HIS A 16 1.50 -26.10 24.89
CA HIS A 16 1.52 -25.54 23.55
C HIS A 16 2.94 -25.07 23.23
N PRO A 17 3.47 -25.43 22.04
CA PRO A 17 4.85 -25.14 21.70
C PRO A 17 5.07 -23.64 21.57
N LYS A 18 6.25 -23.18 22.03
CA LYS A 18 6.73 -21.79 21.86
C LYS A 18 7.43 -21.56 20.51
N SER A 19 7.35 -22.53 19.59
CA SER A 19 7.95 -22.46 18.26
C SER A 19 7.19 -21.49 17.34
N LYS A 20 7.83 -21.07 16.25
CA LYS A 20 7.18 -20.29 15.17
C LYS A 20 6.05 -21.11 14.54
N PHE A 21 5.03 -20.42 14.02
CA PHE A 21 3.98 -21.05 13.22
C PHE A 21 4.55 -21.57 11.90
N SER A 22 4.17 -22.78 11.51
CA SER A 22 4.46 -23.30 10.17
C SER A 22 3.46 -22.76 9.14
N VAL A 23 3.77 -22.93 7.86
CA VAL A 23 2.87 -22.54 6.77
C VAL A 23 1.57 -23.34 6.82
N GLU A 24 1.64 -24.63 7.16
CA GLU A 24 0.48 -25.50 7.32
C GLU A 24 -0.40 -25.05 8.48
N GLU A 25 0.21 -24.64 9.60
CA GLU A 25 -0.52 -24.08 10.74
C GLU A 25 -1.21 -22.76 10.37
N ASP A 26 -0.56 -21.90 9.58
CA ASP A 26 -1.16 -20.65 9.10
C ASP A 26 -2.36 -20.90 8.18
N VAL A 27 -2.24 -21.85 7.24
CA VAL A 27 -3.34 -22.24 6.34
C VAL A 27 -4.50 -22.80 7.16
N LYS A 28 -4.22 -23.67 8.12
CA LYS A 28 -5.24 -24.23 9.02
C LYS A 28 -5.92 -23.13 9.84
N LEU A 29 -5.14 -22.21 10.41
CA LEU A 29 -5.66 -21.11 11.21
C LEU A 29 -6.56 -20.19 10.37
N LYS A 30 -6.17 -19.86 9.14
CA LYS A 30 -7.00 -19.08 8.22
C LYS A 30 -8.35 -19.72 7.96
N LYS A 31 -8.35 -20.99 7.57
CA LYS A 31 -9.59 -21.74 7.32
C LYS A 31 -10.52 -21.76 8.55
N ILE A 32 -9.95 -21.99 9.74
CA ILE A 32 -10.75 -22.01 10.97
C ILE A 32 -11.37 -20.65 11.27
N VAL A 33 -10.62 -19.55 11.05
CA VAL A 33 -11.12 -18.20 11.29
C VAL A 33 -12.14 -17.78 10.22
N GLU A 34 -12.01 -18.24 8.99
CA GLU A 34 -13.03 -18.07 7.94
C GLU A 34 -14.35 -18.78 8.32
N GLU A 35 -14.27 -19.98 8.90
CA GLU A 35 -15.45 -20.75 9.33
C GLU A 35 -16.12 -20.20 10.60
N LEU A 36 -15.33 -19.75 11.59
CA LEU A 36 -15.82 -19.43 12.94
C LEU A 36 -15.80 -17.93 13.28
N GLY A 37 -15.13 -17.11 12.47
CA GLY A 37 -14.82 -15.72 12.78
C GLY A 37 -13.64 -15.56 13.76
N SER A 38 -13.23 -14.31 13.98
CA SER A 38 -12.10 -13.91 14.82
C SER A 38 -12.50 -13.41 16.23
N THR A 39 -13.69 -13.79 16.72
CA THR A 39 -14.22 -13.30 18.00
C THR A 39 -13.96 -14.25 19.18
N ASN A 40 -14.05 -15.57 18.95
CA ASN A 40 -13.89 -16.58 20.00
C ASN A 40 -12.63 -17.45 19.80
N TRP A 41 -11.49 -16.93 20.27
CA TRP A 41 -10.20 -17.59 20.12
C TRP A 41 -10.05 -18.92 20.87
N ASN A 42 -10.85 -19.16 21.92
CA ASN A 42 -10.86 -20.46 22.60
C ASN A 42 -11.42 -21.55 21.69
N LEU A 43 -12.48 -21.24 20.94
CA LEU A 43 -13.05 -22.17 19.96
C LEU A 43 -12.07 -22.42 18.79
N VAL A 44 -11.43 -21.36 18.30
CA VAL A 44 -10.38 -21.45 17.27
C VAL A 44 -9.23 -22.36 17.74
N ALA A 45 -8.74 -22.17 18.97
CA ALA A 45 -7.68 -22.99 19.55
C ALA A 45 -8.09 -24.45 19.72
N ASN A 46 -9.34 -24.72 20.13
CA ASN A 46 -9.86 -26.08 20.22
C ASN A 46 -9.87 -26.80 18.87
N LYS A 47 -10.19 -26.10 17.77
CA LYS A 47 -10.06 -26.65 16.40
C LYS A 47 -8.59 -26.77 15.93
N MET A 48 -7.74 -25.83 16.33
CA MET A 48 -6.30 -25.87 15.99
C MET A 48 -5.60 -27.06 16.66
N GLN A 49 -5.91 -27.34 17.92
CA GLN A 49 -5.35 -28.39 18.80
C GLN A 49 -3.84 -28.25 19.11
N THR A 50 -3.05 -27.69 18.18
CA THR A 50 -1.60 -27.48 18.33
C THR A 50 -1.27 -26.20 19.08
N ARG A 51 -2.10 -25.16 18.97
CA ARG A 51 -1.86 -23.81 19.51
C ARG A 51 -2.96 -23.38 20.47
N ASN A 52 -2.60 -22.52 21.43
CA ASN A 52 -3.58 -21.94 22.35
C ASN A 52 -4.25 -20.68 21.77
N ALA A 53 -5.32 -20.23 22.44
CA ALA A 53 -6.14 -19.09 22.00
C ALA A 53 -5.32 -17.81 21.81
N ARG A 54 -4.41 -17.52 22.75
CA ARG A 54 -3.53 -16.35 22.67
C ARG A 54 -2.61 -16.43 21.45
N GLN A 55 -1.98 -17.59 21.21
CA GLN A 55 -1.10 -17.79 20.06
C GLN A 55 -1.86 -17.64 18.74
N CYS A 56 -3.06 -18.22 18.64
CA CYS A 56 -3.90 -18.10 17.44
C CYS A 56 -4.29 -16.65 17.18
N ARG A 57 -4.76 -15.93 18.22
CA ARG A 57 -5.10 -14.51 18.11
C ARG A 57 -3.90 -13.69 17.68
N ASP A 58 -2.80 -13.78 18.44
CA ASP A 58 -1.59 -12.99 18.20
C ASP A 58 -1.05 -13.28 16.78
N ARG A 59 -1.16 -14.53 16.29
CA ARG A 59 -0.77 -14.88 14.90
C ARG A 59 -1.71 -14.25 13.88
N TRP A 60 -3.01 -14.30 14.11
CA TRP A 60 -4.00 -13.73 13.22
C TRP A 60 -3.89 -12.20 13.13
N GLU A 61 -3.96 -11.52 14.27
CA GLU A 61 -3.97 -10.06 14.37
C GLU A 61 -2.67 -9.44 13.86
N ASN A 62 -1.53 -10.12 13.99
CA ASN A 62 -0.25 -9.55 13.61
C ASN A 62 0.27 -9.95 12.22
N TYR A 63 -0.25 -11.04 11.64
CA TYR A 63 0.34 -11.60 10.41
C TYR A 63 -0.69 -12.09 9.38
N LEU A 64 -1.79 -12.72 9.78
CA LEU A 64 -2.67 -13.43 8.84
C LEU A 64 -3.92 -12.67 8.42
N SER A 65 -4.41 -11.73 9.25
CA SER A 65 -5.63 -10.98 8.95
C SER A 65 -5.54 -10.31 7.57
N PRO A 66 -6.57 -10.40 6.73
CA PRO A 66 -6.57 -9.78 5.40
C PRO A 66 -6.49 -8.26 5.46
N THR A 67 -6.91 -7.66 6.58
CA THR A 67 -6.88 -6.22 6.81
C THR A 67 -5.47 -5.66 6.98
N LEU A 68 -4.45 -6.50 7.19
CA LEU A 68 -3.08 -6.04 7.42
C LEU A 68 -2.41 -5.61 6.12
N ASN A 69 -1.81 -4.43 6.14
CA ASN A 69 -0.94 -3.96 5.06
C ASN A 69 0.41 -4.69 5.14
N ARG A 70 0.77 -5.40 4.06
CA ARG A 70 2.03 -6.15 3.91
C ARG A 70 2.95 -5.55 2.85
N ASP A 71 2.54 -4.46 2.22
CA ASP A 71 3.35 -3.75 1.25
C ASP A 71 4.58 -3.15 1.93
N PRO A 72 5.64 -2.85 1.17
CA PRO A 72 6.79 -2.13 1.69
C PRO A 72 6.38 -0.85 2.42
N PHE A 73 7.15 -0.47 3.44
CA PHE A 73 6.93 0.81 4.11
C PHE A 73 7.26 1.95 3.16
N THR A 74 6.35 2.93 3.07
CA THR A 74 6.58 4.14 2.28
C THR A 74 7.46 5.14 3.04
N LEU A 75 7.95 6.16 2.33
CA LEU A 75 8.75 7.22 2.95
C LEU A 75 7.93 8.03 3.97
N GLU A 76 6.66 8.27 3.68
CA GLU A 76 5.73 8.96 4.58
C GLU A 76 5.51 8.14 5.86
N GLU A 77 5.33 6.83 5.73
CA GLU A 77 5.21 5.95 6.90
C GLU A 77 6.49 5.98 7.74
N ASP A 78 7.67 5.94 7.12
CA ASP A 78 8.95 6.05 7.82
C ASP A 78 9.10 7.36 8.58
N LEU A 79 8.72 8.47 7.94
CA LEU A 79 8.74 9.80 8.54
C LEU A 79 7.86 9.83 9.80
N ILE A 80 6.63 9.31 9.71
CA ILE A 80 5.71 9.20 10.84
C ILE A 80 6.34 8.36 11.96
N ILE A 81 6.93 7.20 11.63
CA ILE A 81 7.57 6.32 12.62
C ILE A 81 8.70 7.06 13.37
N LEU A 82 9.57 7.76 12.65
CA LEU A 82 10.71 8.47 13.21
C LEU A 82 10.26 9.64 14.10
N GLN A 83 9.34 10.45 13.60
CA GLN A 83 8.79 11.59 14.35
C GLN A 83 8.04 11.14 15.62
N LYS A 84 7.16 10.14 15.50
CA LYS A 84 6.39 9.63 16.64
C LYS A 84 7.24 8.87 17.65
N TYR A 85 8.34 8.25 17.22
CA TYR A 85 9.32 7.70 18.16
C TYR A 85 10.01 8.81 18.96
N ASN A 86 10.33 9.95 18.33
CA ASN A 86 10.90 11.09 19.06
C ASN A 86 9.92 11.66 20.10
N GLU A 87 8.62 11.66 19.79
CA GLU A 87 7.56 12.13 20.69
C GLU A 87 7.26 11.14 21.84
N PHE A 88 7.10 9.85 21.54
CA PHE A 88 6.57 8.86 22.49
C PHE A 88 7.60 7.84 23.01
N GLY A 89 8.77 7.74 22.38
CA GLY A 89 9.73 6.65 22.58
C GLY A 89 9.20 5.30 22.07
N ALA A 90 9.62 4.21 22.70
CA ALA A 90 9.32 2.83 22.29
C ALA A 90 7.86 2.37 22.59
N LYS A 91 6.88 3.27 22.51
CA LYS A 91 5.45 2.98 22.72
C LYS A 91 4.78 2.55 21.41
N TRP A 92 5.15 1.38 20.91
CA TRP A 92 4.79 0.89 19.58
C TRP A 92 3.28 0.85 19.30
N VAL A 93 2.47 0.44 20.28
CA VAL A 93 1.01 0.42 20.19
C VAL A 93 0.41 1.82 19.99
N ASN A 94 1.06 2.86 20.51
CA ASN A 94 0.61 4.24 20.28
C ASN A 94 1.05 4.72 18.90
N ILE A 95 2.28 4.39 18.48
CA ILE A 95 2.80 4.77 17.16
C ILE A 95 2.00 4.09 16.04
N SER A 96 1.64 2.81 16.18
CA SER A 96 0.90 2.09 15.15
C SER A 96 -0.48 2.68 14.87
N LYS A 97 -1.08 3.44 15.79
CA LYS A 97 -2.36 4.14 15.56
C LYS A 97 -2.28 5.22 14.49
N PHE A 98 -1.08 5.71 14.18
CA PHE A 98 -0.84 6.71 13.13
C PHE A 98 -0.61 6.08 11.75
N LEU A 99 -0.60 4.74 11.66
CA LEU A 99 -0.29 4.01 10.44
C LEU A 99 -1.43 3.06 10.13
N VAL A 100 -2.07 3.28 8.99
CA VAL A 100 -3.26 2.50 8.61
C VAL A 100 -2.85 1.06 8.37
N ASN A 101 -3.53 0.13 9.05
CA ASN A 101 -3.37 -1.31 8.85
C ASN A 101 -1.94 -1.85 9.13
N ARG A 102 -1.10 -1.10 9.84
CA ARG A 102 0.21 -1.55 10.34
C ARG A 102 0.10 -1.98 11.80
N THR A 103 0.88 -2.99 12.19
CA THR A 103 0.91 -3.51 13.55
C THR A 103 2.05 -2.88 14.33
N ASP A 104 1.92 -2.82 15.65
CA ASP A 104 2.99 -2.36 16.54
C ASP A 104 4.28 -3.19 16.35
N ILE A 105 4.13 -4.49 16.06
CA ILE A 105 5.24 -5.38 15.73
C ILE A 105 5.94 -4.97 14.43
N SER A 106 5.18 -4.66 13.36
CA SER A 106 5.76 -4.23 12.08
C SER A 106 6.45 -2.87 12.23
N VAL A 107 5.84 -1.95 12.96
CA VAL A 107 6.38 -0.60 13.24
C VAL A 107 7.71 -0.68 13.99
N LYS A 108 7.76 -1.45 15.08
CA LYS A 108 9.01 -1.69 15.83
C LYS A 108 10.11 -2.25 14.93
N SER A 109 9.75 -3.23 14.09
CA SER A 109 10.69 -3.89 13.18
C SER A 109 11.23 -2.91 12.12
N ARG A 110 10.36 -2.05 11.57
CA ARG A 110 10.75 -1.00 10.63
C ARG A 110 11.67 0.02 11.30
N TRP A 111 11.29 0.55 12.45
CA TRP A 111 12.13 1.47 13.21
C TRP A 111 13.52 0.89 13.51
N MET A 112 13.60 -0.38 13.92
CA MET A 112 14.88 -1.05 14.15
C MET A 112 15.73 -1.10 12.88
N MET A 113 15.12 -1.28 11.71
CA MET A 113 15.83 -1.25 10.44
C MET A 113 16.32 0.16 10.09
N LEU A 114 15.46 1.18 10.21
CA LEU A 114 15.82 2.58 9.99
C LEU A 114 16.99 3.00 10.87
N LYS A 115 16.90 2.68 12.17
CA LYS A 115 17.96 2.96 13.14
C LYS A 115 19.27 2.27 12.78
N ARG A 116 19.26 0.98 12.40
CA ARG A 116 20.48 0.26 11.99
C ARG A 116 21.13 0.87 10.74
N ARG A 117 20.34 1.49 9.87
CA ARG A 117 20.80 2.17 8.65
C ARG A 117 21.13 3.64 8.87
N ASN A 118 21.03 4.15 10.10
CA ASN A 118 21.19 5.56 10.44
C ASN A 118 20.31 6.50 9.60
N ILE A 119 19.11 6.04 9.24
CA ILE A 119 18.12 6.86 8.53
C ILE A 119 17.46 7.79 9.56
N THR A 120 17.43 9.09 9.25
CA THR A 120 16.85 10.13 10.09
C THR A 120 15.60 10.73 9.43
N ALA A 121 14.78 11.44 10.21
CA ALA A 121 13.56 12.06 9.69
C ALA A 121 13.87 13.09 8.60
N GLU A 122 14.98 13.82 8.76
CA GLU A 122 15.47 14.81 7.80
C GLU A 122 15.85 14.14 6.48
N SER A 123 16.62 13.04 6.53
CA SER A 123 17.01 12.30 5.32
C SER A 123 15.82 11.71 4.55
N VAL A 124 14.75 11.33 5.27
CA VAL A 124 13.51 10.84 4.65
C VAL A 124 12.72 11.99 4.03
N GLN A 125 12.64 13.12 4.72
CA GLN A 125 11.99 14.33 4.23
C GLN A 125 12.64 14.82 2.92
N GLU A 126 13.97 14.88 2.87
CA GLU A 126 14.72 15.22 1.65
C GLU A 126 14.44 14.23 0.50
N ALA A 127 14.26 12.95 0.81
CA ALA A 127 13.94 11.93 -0.19
C ALA A 127 12.51 12.12 -0.76
N ILE A 128 11.53 12.42 0.09
CA ILE A 128 10.15 12.72 -0.32
C ILE A 128 10.13 13.95 -1.24
N GLU A 129 10.85 15.02 -0.87
CA GLU A 129 10.91 16.24 -1.66
C GLU A 129 11.56 16.01 -3.03
N LYS A 130 12.62 15.20 -3.09
CA LYS A 130 13.22 14.78 -4.36
C LYS A 130 12.27 13.95 -5.22
N GLU A 131 11.51 13.04 -4.63
CA GLU A 131 10.52 12.23 -5.35
C GLU A 131 9.41 13.11 -5.93
N ALA A 132 8.87 14.04 -5.14
CA ALA A 132 7.86 14.99 -5.57
C ALA A 132 8.37 15.90 -6.71
N ALA A 133 9.56 16.47 -6.57
CA ALA A 133 10.16 17.31 -7.62
C ALA A 133 10.45 16.52 -8.91
N GLY A 134 10.76 15.22 -8.81
CA GLY A 134 10.91 14.35 -9.97
C GLY A 134 9.60 14.10 -10.70
N GLN A 135 8.52 13.88 -9.95
CA GLN A 135 7.17 13.69 -10.51
C GLN A 135 6.65 14.96 -11.19
N GLU A 136 6.85 16.13 -10.57
CA GLU A 136 6.45 17.42 -11.14
C GLU A 136 7.14 17.68 -12.49
N LYS A 137 8.45 17.49 -12.56
CA LYS A 137 9.21 17.62 -13.83
C LYS A 137 8.75 16.64 -14.90
N ALA A 138 8.44 15.40 -14.53
CA ALA A 138 7.95 14.41 -15.47
C ALA A 138 6.57 14.79 -16.04
N LEU A 139 5.68 15.33 -15.20
CA LEU A 139 4.38 15.85 -15.62
C LEU A 139 4.52 17.08 -16.52
N GLU A 140 5.41 18.01 -16.16
CA GLU A 140 5.70 19.19 -17.00
C GLU A 140 6.20 18.78 -18.39
N GLU A 141 7.07 17.78 -18.46
CA GLU A 141 7.57 17.25 -19.74
C GLU A 141 6.45 16.60 -20.55
N GLU A 142 5.61 15.76 -19.93
CA GLU A 142 4.46 15.15 -20.62
C GLU A 142 3.48 16.22 -21.13
N HIS A 143 3.24 17.28 -20.35
CA HIS A 143 2.41 18.39 -20.76
C HIS A 143 3.01 19.17 -21.92
N ARG A 144 4.34 19.40 -21.91
CA ARG A 144 5.08 20.03 -23.01
C ARG A 144 4.95 19.22 -24.29
N ASP A 145 5.26 17.93 -24.25
CA ASP A 145 5.18 17.02 -25.40
C ASP A 145 3.76 16.97 -25.98
N ARG A 146 2.75 16.94 -25.10
CA ARG A 146 1.34 16.95 -25.51
C ARG A 146 0.98 18.27 -26.20
N GLN A 147 1.46 19.40 -25.69
CA GLN A 147 1.19 20.71 -26.27
C GLN A 147 1.87 20.84 -27.64
N GLU A 148 3.13 20.42 -27.76
CA GLU A 148 3.87 20.41 -29.03
C GLU A 148 3.12 19.58 -30.09
N ASN A 149 2.62 18.40 -29.72
CA ASN A 149 1.83 17.58 -30.63
C ASN A 149 0.50 18.25 -31.05
N ILE A 150 -0.18 18.96 -30.14
CA ILE A 150 -1.38 19.74 -30.49
C ILE A 150 -1.03 20.86 -31.45
N ASP A 151 0.05 21.59 -31.18
CA ASP A 151 0.50 22.72 -32.00
C ASP A 151 0.89 22.25 -33.41
N GLU A 152 1.55 21.09 -33.54
CA GLU A 152 1.81 20.45 -34.83
C GLU A 152 0.53 20.10 -35.59
N VAL A 153 -0.47 19.53 -34.92
CA VAL A 153 -1.76 19.19 -35.54
C VAL A 153 -2.51 20.44 -36.00
N ILE A 154 -2.56 21.48 -35.15
CA ILE A 154 -3.18 22.76 -35.51
C ILE A 154 -2.49 23.37 -36.73
N THR A 155 -1.15 23.36 -36.75
CA THR A 155 -0.36 23.88 -37.88
C THR A 155 -0.72 23.15 -39.17
N ARG A 156 -0.75 21.81 -39.16
CA ARG A 156 -1.16 21.02 -40.35
C ARG A 156 -2.59 21.31 -40.79
N LEU A 157 -3.53 21.46 -39.87
CA LEU A 157 -4.93 21.80 -40.20
C LEU A 157 -5.06 23.18 -40.85
N PHE A 158 -4.29 24.15 -40.34
CA PHE A 158 -4.26 25.50 -40.91
C PHE A 158 -3.69 25.48 -42.35
N GLU A 159 -2.57 24.79 -42.56
CA GLU A 159 -1.97 24.59 -43.89
C GLU A 159 -2.97 23.91 -44.86
N MET A 160 -3.71 22.91 -44.39
CA MET A 160 -4.75 22.24 -45.19
C MET A 160 -5.89 23.18 -45.59
N SER A 161 -6.33 24.05 -44.68
CA SER A 161 -7.40 25.02 -44.93
C SER A 161 -7.00 26.07 -45.97
N GLU A 162 -5.76 26.56 -45.93
CA GLU A 162 -5.27 27.54 -46.92
C GLU A 162 -5.22 26.96 -48.34
N MET A 163 -4.85 25.68 -48.47
CA MET A 163 -4.88 25.00 -49.76
C MET A 163 -6.32 24.86 -50.30
N GLU A 164 -7.29 24.53 -49.45
CA GLU A 164 -8.70 24.42 -49.86
C GLU A 164 -9.28 25.78 -50.29
N GLU A 165 -8.99 26.88 -49.58
CA GLU A 165 -9.40 28.23 -49.99
C GLU A 165 -8.77 28.67 -51.33
N SER A 166 -7.49 28.35 -51.55
CA SER A 166 -6.81 28.64 -52.81
C SER A 166 -7.48 27.91 -53.98
N THR A 167 -7.76 26.61 -53.82
CA THR A 167 -8.46 25.83 -54.85
C THR A 167 -9.90 26.30 -55.07
N PHE A 168 -10.56 26.80 -54.03
CA PHE A 168 -11.90 27.36 -54.11
C PHE A 168 -11.94 28.66 -54.93
N TRP A 169 -11.01 29.60 -54.69
CA TRP A 169 -10.92 30.84 -55.48
C TRP A 169 -10.48 30.60 -56.92
N GLU A 170 -9.59 29.64 -57.19
CA GLU A 170 -9.21 29.25 -58.55
C GLU A 170 -10.41 28.67 -59.33
N ASN A 171 -11.20 27.80 -58.69
CA ASN A 171 -12.41 27.25 -59.30
C ASN A 171 -13.48 28.34 -59.52
N LEU A 172 -13.70 29.24 -58.55
CA LEU A 172 -14.67 30.34 -58.68
C LEU A 172 -14.28 31.36 -59.77
N LEU A 173 -12.97 31.65 -59.92
CA LEU A 173 -12.46 32.48 -61.01
C LEU A 173 -12.68 31.83 -62.37
N SER A 174 -12.59 30.50 -62.46
CA SER A 174 -12.86 29.75 -63.69
C SER A 174 -14.34 29.78 -64.11
N GLU A 175 -15.28 29.73 -63.15
CA GLU A 175 -16.73 29.71 -63.40
C GLU A 175 -17.33 31.12 -63.62
N SER A 176 -16.62 32.18 -63.25
CA SER A 176 -17.10 33.57 -63.39
C SER A 176 -16.89 34.21 -64.78
N THR A 177 -16.38 33.45 -65.75
CA THR A 177 -16.18 33.96 -67.12
C THR A 177 -17.53 34.04 -67.85
N ILE A 178 -18.22 35.18 -67.74
CA ILE A 178 -19.38 35.52 -68.57
C ILE A 178 -18.93 35.53 -70.03
N PRO A 179 -19.48 34.69 -70.93
CA PRO A 179 -19.08 34.72 -72.33
C PRO A 179 -19.60 36.01 -72.96
N PHE A 180 -18.69 36.84 -73.46
CA PHE A 180 -19.04 37.99 -74.29
C PHE A 180 -19.37 37.47 -75.70
N GLU A 181 -20.65 37.20 -75.96
CA GLU A 181 -21.15 36.86 -77.29
C GLU A 181 -21.14 38.11 -78.20
N MET A 182 -20.53 37.95 -79.38
CA MET A 182 -20.68 38.81 -80.55
C MET A 182 -20.90 37.96 -81.79
#